data_AF-A0A7V4IW26-F1
#
_entry.id   AF-A0A7V4IW26-F1
#
_cell.length_a   1.000
_cell.length_b   1.000
_cell.length_c   1.000
_cell.angle_alpha   90.00
_cell.angle_beta   90.00
_cell.angle_gamma   90.00
#
_symmetry.space_group_name_H-M   'P 1'
#
loop_
_entity.id
_entity.type
_entity.pdbx_description
1 polymer ?
#
loop_
_entity_poly.entity_id
_entity_poly.type
_entity_poly.pdbx_seq_one_letter_code
_entity_poly.pdbx_strand_id
1 'polypeptide(L)'
;MSAFPRFWYLHLLACVLLFGMAAQTLGSVGARGNPFAGDVRLEASLSLSFREKTFPDFLADISEQTGIRFFTDTSVQNDRVTIFMHERPLGECLLAVARLYGFEWRRLE
;
A
#
# COMPACT_ATOMS: atom_id res chain seq x y z
N MET A 1 17.73 -22.33 -57.66
CA MET A 1 18.52 -21.50 -56.73
C MET A 1 17.80 -20.16 -56.58
N SER A 2 16.96 -20.02 -55.56
CA SER A 2 16.19 -18.81 -55.27
C SER A 2 16.71 -18.20 -53.97
N ALA A 3 17.28 -16.99 -54.09
CA ALA A 3 17.84 -16.22 -52.98
C ALA A 3 16.73 -15.45 -52.25
N PHE A 4 16.51 -15.76 -50.98
CA PHE A 4 15.64 -15.02 -50.08
C PHE A 4 16.36 -13.75 -49.58
N PRO A 5 15.74 -12.55 -49.61
CA PRO A 5 16.38 -11.33 -49.12
C PRO A 5 16.44 -11.30 -47.58
N ARG A 6 17.67 -11.29 -47.07
CA ARG A 6 18.09 -11.26 -45.65
C ARG A 6 17.80 -9.92 -44.93
N PHE A 7 16.72 -9.21 -45.28
CA PHE A 7 16.48 -7.84 -44.81
C PHE A 7 15.33 -7.68 -43.79
N TRP A 8 14.59 -8.74 -43.45
CA TRP A 8 13.44 -8.63 -42.54
C TRP A 8 13.77 -8.87 -41.05
N TYR A 9 14.89 -9.51 -40.72
CA TYR A 9 15.18 -9.91 -39.33
C TYR A 9 15.74 -8.78 -38.44
N LEU A 10 16.23 -7.69 -39.03
CA LEU A 10 16.86 -6.59 -38.27
C LEU A 10 15.87 -5.57 -37.69
N HIS A 11 14.64 -5.47 -38.21
CA HIS A 11 13.62 -4.56 -37.67
C HIS A 11 12.81 -5.16 -36.52
N LEU A 12 12.74 -6.49 -36.41
CA LEU A 12 12.02 -7.17 -35.31
C LEU A 12 12.83 -7.22 -34.00
N LEU A 13 14.17 -7.20 -34.10
CA LEU A 13 15.07 -7.22 -32.92
C LEU A 13 15.24 -5.84 -32.26
N ALA A 14 15.01 -4.75 -33.00
CA ALA A 14 15.12 -3.39 -32.47
C ALA A 14 13.93 -3.00 -31.54
N CYS A 15 12.75 -3.56 -31.75
CA CYS A 15 11.59 -3.28 -30.89
C CYS A 15 11.68 -3.96 -29.52
N VAL A 16 12.37 -5.11 -29.41
CA VAL A 16 12.47 -5.86 -28.15
C VAL A 16 13.51 -5.23 -27.20
N LEU A 17 14.52 -4.55 -27.73
CA LEU A 17 15.60 -3.96 -26.92
C LEU A 17 15.30 -2.53 -26.42
N LEU A 18 14.36 -1.80 -27.02
CA LEU A 18 13.94 -0.47 -26.54
C LEU A 18 12.85 -0.52 -25.45
N PHE A 19 12.18 -1.65 -25.25
CA PHE A 19 11.16 -1.80 -24.20
C PHE A 19 11.72 -2.37 -22.88
N GLY A 20 12.96 -2.87 -22.87
CA GLY A 20 13.57 -3.53 -21.71
C GLY A 20 14.06 -2.60 -20.59
N MET A 21 14.11 -1.28 -20.81
CA MET A 21 14.76 -0.34 -19.88
C MET A 21 13.80 0.55 -19.08
N ALA A 22 12.49 0.47 -19.32
CA ALA A 22 11.48 1.30 -18.63
C ALA A 22 10.75 0.60 -17.48
N ALA A 23 11.12 -0.64 -17.13
CA ALA A 23 10.37 -1.46 -16.16
C ALA A 23 10.94 -1.48 -14.73
N GLN A 24 11.99 -0.72 -14.40
CA GLN A 24 12.71 -0.89 -13.12
C GLN A 24 12.67 0.30 -12.13
N THR A 25 11.74 1.25 -12.26
CA THR A 25 11.70 2.42 -11.35
C THR A 25 10.55 2.47 -10.35
N LEU A 26 9.70 1.45 -10.22
CA LEU A 26 8.62 1.45 -9.21
C LEU A 26 8.54 0.11 -8.50
N GLY A 27 9.50 -0.14 -7.62
CA GLY A 27 9.54 -1.38 -6.86
C GLY A 27 10.46 -1.36 -5.65
N SER A 28 10.59 -0.22 -4.95
CA SER A 28 11.19 -0.17 -3.61
C SER A 28 10.18 0.19 -2.52
N VAL A 29 8.89 -0.06 -2.76
CA VAL A 29 7.85 -0.04 -1.72
C VAL A 29 8.02 -1.31 -0.89
N GLY A 30 8.91 -1.31 0.10
CA GLY A 30 9.09 -2.53 0.89
C GLY A 30 10.20 -2.60 1.92
N ALA A 31 10.82 -1.49 2.32
CA ALA A 31 11.81 -1.55 3.40
C ALA A 31 11.89 -0.27 4.27
N ARG A 32 10.79 0.49 4.38
CA ARG A 32 10.62 1.35 5.56
C ARG A 32 10.19 0.41 6.69
N GLY A 33 11.00 0.29 7.74
CA GLY A 33 10.70 -0.58 8.88
C GLY A 33 9.32 -0.31 9.48
N ASN A 34 8.81 -1.22 10.31
CA ASN A 34 7.47 -1.09 10.89
C ASN A 34 7.31 0.29 11.58
N PRO A 35 6.47 1.21 11.07
CA PRO A 35 6.32 2.57 11.61
C PRO A 35 5.71 2.57 13.03
N PHE A 36 5.20 1.42 13.45
CA PHE A 36 4.60 1.17 14.74
C PHE A 36 5.58 0.57 15.76
N ALA A 37 6.84 0.32 15.38
CA ALA A 37 7.83 -0.28 16.28
C ALA A 37 7.96 0.52 17.59
N GLY A 38 7.90 -0.21 18.71
CA GLY A 38 8.06 0.33 20.06
C GLY A 38 6.83 1.02 20.66
N ASP A 39 5.68 1.08 19.97
CA ASP A 39 4.44 1.64 20.55
C ASP A 39 3.55 0.52 21.12
N VAL A 40 3.68 0.30 22.44
CA VAL A 40 2.94 -0.74 23.19
C VAL A 40 1.42 -0.59 23.06
N ARG A 41 0.91 0.61 22.81
CA ARG A 41 -0.54 0.84 22.65
C ARG A 41 -1.10 0.13 21.40
N LEU A 42 -0.26 -0.07 20.39
CA LEU A 42 -0.63 -0.75 19.15
C LEU A 42 -0.63 -2.28 19.27
N GLU A 43 -0.14 -2.83 20.39
CA GLU A 43 -0.19 -4.25 20.70
C GLU A 43 -1.53 -4.68 21.31
N ALA A 44 -2.38 -3.71 21.70
CA ALA A 44 -3.69 -4.00 22.24
C ALA A 44 -4.58 -4.71 21.21
N SER A 45 -5.12 -5.87 21.59
CA SER A 45 -6.08 -6.63 20.79
C SER A 45 -7.43 -5.92 20.75
N LEU A 46 -7.91 -5.59 19.55
CA LEU A 46 -9.17 -4.91 19.32
C LEU A 46 -10.01 -5.66 18.29
N SER A 47 -11.32 -5.52 18.44
CA SER A 47 -12.30 -5.95 17.44
C SER A 47 -12.82 -4.72 16.72
N LEU A 48 -12.57 -4.63 15.42
CA LEU A 48 -12.94 -3.50 14.56
C LEU A 48 -14.03 -3.94 13.60
N SER A 49 -15.12 -3.17 13.54
CA SER A 49 -16.23 -3.42 12.63
C SER A 49 -16.72 -2.12 12.03
N PHE A 50 -16.23 -1.82 10.83
CA PHE A 50 -16.58 -0.63 10.08
C PHE A 50 -17.11 -1.00 8.70
N ARG A 51 -18.20 -0.35 8.30
CA ARG A 51 -18.79 -0.51 6.98
C ARG A 51 -18.76 0.81 6.25
N GLU A 52 -18.14 0.82 5.08
CA GLU A 52 -18.19 1.91 4.12
C GLU A 52 -17.82 3.30 4.70
N LYS A 53 -16.88 3.38 5.64
CA LYS A 53 -16.45 4.67 6.22
C LYS A 53 -15.39 5.35 5.37
N THR A 54 -15.32 6.68 5.41
CA THR A 54 -14.16 7.39 4.86
C THR A 54 -12.92 7.11 5.72
N PHE A 55 -11.71 7.21 5.17
CA PHE A 55 -10.49 7.06 5.97
C PHE A 55 -10.42 8.04 7.16
N PRO A 56 -10.75 9.33 7.02
CA PRO A 56 -10.81 10.25 8.16
C PRO A 56 -11.74 9.78 9.27
N ASP A 57 -12.96 9.34 8.93
CA ASP A 57 -13.93 8.87 9.92
C ASP A 57 -13.45 7.59 10.61
N PHE A 58 -12.94 6.64 9.82
CA PHE A 58 -12.36 5.39 10.31
C PHE A 58 -11.22 5.64 11.31
N LEU A 59 -10.32 6.57 10.98
CA LEU A 59 -9.18 6.91 11.85
C LEU A 59 -9.59 7.74 13.07
N ALA A 60 -10.63 8.56 12.96
CA ALA A 60 -11.22 9.26 14.10
C ALA A 60 -11.79 8.26 15.12
N ASP A 61 -12.55 7.26 14.67
CA ASP A 61 -13.13 6.25 15.57
C ASP A 61 -12.04 5.44 16.29
N ILE A 62 -10.99 5.03 15.57
CA ILE A 62 -9.86 4.31 16.19
C ILE A 62 -9.14 5.22 17.18
N SER A 63 -8.98 6.50 16.84
CA SER A 63 -8.34 7.47 17.73
C SER A 63 -9.12 7.64 19.03
N GLU A 64 -10.46 7.68 18.96
CA GLU A 64 -11.32 7.76 20.13
C GLU A 64 -11.22 6.49 21.00
N GLN A 65 -11.23 5.31 20.38
CA GLN A 65 -11.16 4.03 21.10
C GLN A 65 -9.82 3.78 21.79
N THR A 66 -8.72 4.27 21.21
CA THR A 66 -7.36 3.93 21.66
C THR A 66 -6.59 5.07 22.29
N GLY A 67 -7.05 6.31 22.11
CA GLY A 67 -6.32 7.52 22.49
C GLY A 67 -5.08 7.80 21.63
N ILE A 68 -4.81 7.00 20.59
CA ILE A 68 -3.73 7.25 19.64
C ILE A 68 -4.25 8.18 18.56
N ARG A 69 -3.57 9.30 18.30
CA ARG A 69 -4.00 10.22 17.24
C ARG A 69 -3.54 9.71 15.88
N PHE A 70 -4.50 9.49 14.99
CA PHE A 70 -4.25 9.19 13.59
C PHE A 70 -4.67 10.34 12.70
N PHE A 71 -3.96 10.49 11.59
CA PHE A 71 -4.24 11.52 10.59
C PHE A 71 -4.29 10.90 9.20
N THR A 72 -5.17 11.44 8.36
CA THR A 72 -5.30 11.03 6.96
C THR A 72 -4.62 12.07 6.08
N ASP A 73 -3.84 11.63 5.10
CA ASP A 73 -3.30 12.51 4.05
C ASP A 73 -4.44 12.94 3.11
N THR A 74 -4.38 14.16 2.57
CA THR A 74 -5.44 14.69 1.70
C THR A 74 -5.61 13.86 0.43
N SER A 75 -4.56 13.16 -0.02
CA SER A 75 -4.60 12.27 -1.19
C SER A 75 -5.53 11.07 -1.04
N VAL A 76 -5.82 10.63 0.19
CA VAL A 76 -6.61 9.41 0.48
C VAL A 76 -7.87 9.69 1.30
N GLN A 77 -8.19 10.96 1.56
CA GLN A 77 -9.29 11.35 2.46
C GLN A 77 -10.68 10.91 1.98
N ASN A 78 -10.85 10.76 0.66
CA ASN A 78 -12.13 10.39 0.04
C ASN A 78 -12.27 8.87 -0.15
N ASP A 79 -11.20 8.11 0.12
CA ASP A 79 -11.22 6.66 -0.02
C ASP A 79 -12.07 6.04 1.08
N ARG A 80 -12.75 4.94 0.73
CA ARG A 80 -13.69 4.27 1.62
C ARG A 80 -13.20 2.90 2.03
N VAL A 81 -13.46 2.58 3.29
CA VAL A 81 -12.97 1.39 3.95
C VAL A 81 -14.08 0.59 4.62
N THR A 82 -14.01 -0.72 4.40
CA THR A 82 -14.86 -1.72 5.07
C THR A 82 -13.94 -2.75 5.69
N ILE A 83 -13.97 -2.85 7.02
CA ILE A 83 -13.09 -3.72 7.80
C ILE A 83 -13.92 -4.46 8.83
N PHE A 84 -13.74 -5.77 8.87
CA PHE A 84 -14.19 -6.62 9.96
C PHE A 84 -13.01 -7.43 10.45
N MET A 85 -12.57 -7.17 11.67
CA MET A 85 -11.45 -7.83 12.32
C MET A 85 -11.83 -8.14 13.76
N HIS A 86 -11.49 -9.33 14.23
CA HIS A 86 -11.82 -9.82 15.56
C HIS A 86 -10.55 -10.13 16.34
N GLU A 87 -10.40 -9.50 17.51
CA GLU A 87 -9.33 -9.78 18.49
C GLU A 87 -7.92 -9.78 17.89
N ARG A 88 -7.57 -8.72 17.15
CA ARG A 88 -6.25 -8.57 16.54
C ARG A 88 -5.50 -7.38 17.10
N PRO A 89 -4.16 -7.46 17.25
CA PRO A 89 -3.35 -6.30 17.61
C PRO A 89 -3.60 -5.15 16.63
N LEU A 90 -3.84 -3.95 17.15
CA LEU A 90 -4.17 -2.78 16.33
C LEU A 90 -3.10 -2.51 15.25
N GLY A 91 -1.82 -2.65 15.60
CA GLY A 91 -0.73 -2.47 14.64
C GLY A 91 -0.82 -3.43 13.45
N GLU A 92 -1.19 -4.69 13.67
CA GLU A 92 -1.40 -5.67 12.60
C GLU A 92 -2.59 -5.30 11.71
N CYS A 93 -3.69 -4.86 12.33
CA CYS A 93 -4.89 -4.38 11.64
C CYS A 93 -4.53 -3.22 10.70
N LEU A 94 -3.85 -2.18 11.22
CA LEU A 94 -3.48 -1.00 10.44
C LEU A 94 -2.50 -1.34 9.32
N LEU A 95 -1.53 -2.24 9.56
CA LEU A 95 -0.64 -2.73 8.51
C LEU A 95 -1.39 -3.51 7.43
N ALA A 96 -2.39 -4.32 7.80
CA ALA A 96 -3.22 -5.04 6.84
C ALA A 96 -4.06 -4.07 5.99
N VAL A 97 -4.62 -3.02 6.59
CA VAL A 97 -5.34 -1.96 5.86
C VAL A 97 -4.40 -1.25 4.89
N ALA A 98 -3.22 -0.82 5.33
CA ALA A 98 -2.24 -0.20 4.46
C ALA A 98 -1.88 -1.09 3.26
N ARG A 99 -1.62 -2.38 3.49
CA ARG A 99 -1.35 -3.34 2.40
C ARG A 99 -2.51 -3.50 1.44
N LEU A 100 -3.75 -3.57 1.94
CA LEU A 100 -4.93 -3.76 1.11
C LEU A 100 -5.17 -2.58 0.16
N TYR A 101 -4.90 -1.36 0.63
CA TYR A 101 -5.14 -0.14 -0.13
C TYR A 101 -3.89 0.40 -0.85
N GLY A 102 -2.73 -0.24 -0.67
CA GLY A 102 -1.46 0.23 -1.22
C GLY A 102 -0.95 1.52 -0.56
N PHE A 103 -1.31 1.75 0.70
CA PHE A 103 -0.91 2.92 1.47
C PHE A 103 0.30 2.63 2.35
N GLU A 104 0.92 3.70 2.87
CA GLU A 104 1.99 3.62 3.84
C GLU A 104 1.65 4.45 5.08
N TRP A 105 2.02 3.93 6.24
CA TRP A 105 1.96 4.67 7.50
C TRP A 105 3.26 5.43 7.72
N ARG A 106 3.15 6.65 8.23
CA ARG A 106 4.29 7.49 8.64
C ARG A 106 4.08 7.96 10.06
N ARG A 107 5.14 7.90 10.86
CA ARG A 107 5.16 8.55 12.18
C ARG A 107 5.38 10.04 11.96
N LEU A 108 4.51 10.87 12.53
CA LEU A 108 4.72 12.30 12.63
C LEU A 108 5.51 12.56 13.92
N GLU A 109 6.60 13.31 13.80
CA GLU A 109 7.41 13.77 14.94
C GLU A 109 6.76 14.97 15.63
#